data_AF-A0A7W0QXH3-F1
#
_entry.id   AF-A0A7W0QXH3-F1
#
_cell.length_a   1.000
_cell.length_b   1.000
_cell.length_c   1.000
_cell.angle_alpha   90.00
_cell.angle_beta   90.00
_cell.angle_gamma   90.00
#
_symmetry.space_group_name_H-M   'P 1'
#
loop_
_entity.id
_entity.type
_entity.pdbx_description
1 polymer ?
#
loop_
_entity_poly.entity_id
_entity_poly.type
_entity_poly.pdbx_seq_one_letter_code
_entity_poly.pdbx_strand_id
1 'polypeptide(L)'
;MMVELLGALTWNPGFKGLLTVVVAVLVLCGSVALILGTNSGARLGFLIAVTGLFGWFFIMGIIWSVYGIGYKGPAPTWKLVETVSGPPAAARTPVAESLSLPDDLPDPLVERDASKQLAEAYPPEGKNPTLGDLVTLDAGLREGVNDQVGPWKILETSNKYTGETQSVVAEALGPEGEALFASATDYMVIESFVTGGKTGRTDNSMVGRVKYKFTSALEFDNEPLYAAVQIQPVIPQETRDGQAPPLPVANPDAAVYTVILERDRGALRLPSISFTIFSGLVFAVTANMLHRRDKLVTSQRAAVAGAGAS
;
A
#
# COMPACT_ATOMS: atom_id res chain seq x y z
N MET A 1 34.46 -8.96 36.93
CA MET A 1 34.49 -7.72 36.11
C MET A 1 34.50 -7.96 34.59
N MET A 2 35.57 -8.40 33.92
CA MET A 2 35.57 -8.53 32.43
C MET A 2 34.61 -9.61 31.90
N VAL A 3 34.49 -10.75 32.59
CA VAL A 3 33.56 -11.84 32.24
C VAL A 3 32.10 -11.46 32.51
N GLU A 4 31.82 -10.67 33.56
CA GLU A 4 30.48 -10.15 33.86
C GLU A 4 30.05 -9.06 32.87
N LEU A 5 31.00 -8.25 32.39
CA LEU A 5 30.77 -7.23 31.37
C LEU A 5 30.45 -7.87 30.00
N LEU A 6 31.15 -8.97 29.66
CA LEU A 6 30.85 -9.80 28.48
C LEU A 6 29.54 -10.59 28.63
N GLY A 7 29.19 -11.00 29.85
CA GLY A 7 27.92 -11.66 30.17
C GLY A 7 26.71 -10.73 30.04
N ALA A 8 26.82 -9.48 30.49
CA ALA A 8 25.78 -8.46 30.36
C ALA A 8 25.49 -8.08 28.89
N LEU A 9 26.52 -8.07 28.05
CA LEU A 9 26.46 -7.92 26.60
C LEU A 9 25.62 -9.02 25.92
N THR A 10 25.52 -10.21 26.52
CA THR A 10 24.85 -11.36 25.89
C THR A 10 23.33 -11.43 26.14
N TRP A 11 22.81 -10.75 27.16
CA TRP A 11 21.44 -10.98 27.63
C TRP A 11 20.42 -9.88 27.27
N ASN A 12 20.87 -8.69 26.83
CA ASN A 12 19.95 -7.63 26.41
C ASN A 12 19.88 -7.53 24.87
N PRO A 13 18.77 -7.93 24.22
CA PRO A 13 18.63 -7.86 22.77
C PRO A 13 18.72 -6.43 22.22
N GLY A 14 18.31 -5.41 23.00
CA GLY A 14 18.45 -4.01 22.61
C GLY A 14 19.91 -3.54 22.55
N PHE A 15 20.73 -3.94 23.52
CA PHE A 15 22.16 -3.60 23.55
C PHE A 15 22.93 -4.30 22.43
N LYS A 16 22.61 -5.57 22.15
CA LYS A 16 23.16 -6.31 21.01
C LYS A 16 22.85 -5.61 19.69
N GLY A 17 21.59 -5.23 19.48
CA GLY A 17 21.17 -4.53 18.27
C GLY A 17 21.95 -3.23 18.06
N LEU A 18 22.08 -2.41 19.10
CA LEU A 18 22.85 -1.17 19.05
C LEU A 18 24.33 -1.44 18.72
N LEU A 19 24.97 -2.39 19.41
CA LEU A 19 26.36 -2.72 19.18
C LEU A 19 26.60 -3.22 17.75
N THR A 20 25.71 -4.07 17.22
CA THR A 20 25.79 -4.55 15.85
C THR A 20 25.73 -3.40 14.85
N VAL A 21 24.85 -2.42 15.06
CA VAL A 21 24.78 -1.21 14.21
C VAL A 21 26.05 -0.38 14.31
N VAL A 22 26.57 -0.16 15.51
CA VAL A 22 27.82 0.59 15.72
C VAL A 22 28.99 -0.10 15.02
N VAL A 23 29.14 -1.41 15.19
CA VAL A 23 30.18 -2.20 14.53
C VAL A 23 30.00 -2.16 13.01
N ALA A 24 28.77 -2.28 12.50
CA ALA A 24 28.49 -2.19 11.07
C ALA A 24 28.88 -0.81 10.50
N VAL A 25 28.59 0.29 11.19
CA VAL A 25 28.98 1.64 10.77
C VAL A 25 30.49 1.83 10.81
N LEU A 26 31.17 1.39 11.88
CA LEU A 26 32.63 1.48 11.99
C LEU A 26 33.34 0.64 10.92
N VAL A 27 32.88 -0.58 10.67
CA VAL A 27 33.49 -1.46 9.67
C VAL A 27 33.15 -0.98 8.27
N LEU A 28 31.89 -0.69 7.94
CA LEU A 28 31.50 -0.34 6.58
C LEU A 28 31.93 1.08 6.20
N CYS A 29 31.58 2.10 7.00
CA CYS A 29 31.91 3.48 6.69
C CYS A 29 33.34 3.82 7.12
N GLY A 30 33.78 3.33 8.28
CA GLY A 30 35.10 3.63 8.83
C GLY A 30 36.24 2.97 8.03
N SER A 31 36.09 1.74 7.53
CA SER A 31 37.14 1.12 6.69
C SER A 31 37.37 1.90 5.39
N VAL A 32 36.31 2.29 4.69
CA VAL A 32 36.39 3.08 3.47
C VAL A 32 37.04 4.43 3.74
N ALA A 33 36.65 5.11 4.82
CA ALA A 33 37.25 6.38 5.22
C ALA A 33 38.74 6.24 5.60
N LEU A 34 39.13 5.14 6.26
CA LEU A 34 40.52 4.89 6.67
C LEU A 34 41.40 4.62 5.44
N ILE A 35 40.97 3.74 4.53
CA ILE A 35 41.70 3.41 3.30
C ILE A 35 41.90 4.66 2.44
N LEU A 36 40.85 5.46 2.26
CA LEU A 36 40.95 6.72 1.50
C LEU A 36 41.80 7.76 2.24
N GLY A 37 41.71 7.80 3.57
CA GLY A 37 42.49 8.69 4.43
C GLY A 37 43.98 8.42 4.37
N THR A 38 44.41 7.15 4.35
CA THR A 38 45.82 6.77 4.24
C THR A 38 46.41 7.05 2.87
N ASN A 39 45.62 6.92 1.79
CA ASN A 39 46.10 7.07 0.42
C ASN A 39 46.03 8.51 -0.11
N SER A 40 45.04 9.29 0.32
CA SER A 40 44.77 10.64 -0.22
C SER A 40 44.90 11.76 0.83
N GLY A 41 45.24 11.40 2.07
CA GLY A 41 45.30 12.29 3.23
C GLY A 41 43.95 12.41 3.94
N ALA A 42 43.97 12.49 5.28
CA ALA A 42 42.78 12.38 6.13
C ALA A 42 41.61 13.30 5.73
N ARG A 43 41.90 14.58 5.41
CA ARG A 43 40.86 15.55 5.02
C ARG A 43 40.24 15.23 3.65
N LEU A 44 41.05 14.85 2.66
CA LEU A 44 40.54 14.49 1.33
C LEU A 44 39.78 13.17 1.39
N GLY A 45 40.39 12.15 2.00
CA GLY A 45 39.83 10.82 2.09
C GLY A 45 38.47 10.82 2.78
N PHE A 46 38.33 11.59 3.88
CA PHE A 46 37.04 11.77 4.54
C PHE A 46 36.00 12.44 3.63
N LEU A 47 36.36 13.50 2.91
CA LEU A 47 35.45 14.18 1.98
C LEU A 47 34.99 13.25 0.85
N ILE A 48 35.89 12.44 0.30
CA ILE A 48 35.55 11.42 -0.71
C ILE A 48 34.60 10.38 -0.12
N ALA A 49 34.89 9.85 1.07
CA ALA A 49 34.05 8.86 1.73
C ALA A 49 32.63 9.37 2.01
N VAL A 50 32.49 10.59 2.53
CA VAL A 50 31.20 11.24 2.77
C VAL A 50 30.45 11.47 1.45
N THR A 51 31.15 11.93 0.41
CA THR A 51 30.53 12.13 -0.92
C THR A 51 30.01 10.81 -1.49
N GLY A 52 30.79 9.74 -1.39
CA GLY A 52 30.36 8.41 -1.84
C GLY A 52 29.15 7.89 -1.06
N LEU A 53 29.16 8.04 0.27
CA LEU A 53 28.05 7.60 1.14
C LEU A 53 26.75 8.34 0.82
N PHE A 54 26.80 9.67 0.69
CA PHE A 54 25.61 10.47 0.38
C PHE A 54 25.16 10.30 -1.08
N GLY A 55 26.07 10.05 -2.02
CA GLY A 55 25.72 9.65 -3.38
C GLY A 55 24.97 8.32 -3.42
N TRP A 56 25.42 7.34 -2.64
CA TRP A 56 24.72 6.07 -2.46
C TRP A 56 23.33 6.26 -1.80
N PHE A 57 23.24 7.04 -0.71
CA PHE A 57 21.97 7.34 -0.07
C PHE A 57 20.99 8.10 -0.96
N PHE A 58 21.49 8.98 -1.83
CA PHE A 58 20.67 9.66 -2.82
C PHE A 58 20.05 8.67 -3.81
N ILE A 59 20.86 7.74 -4.35
CA ILE A 59 20.37 6.68 -5.25
C ILE A 59 19.36 5.77 -4.53
N MET A 60 19.68 5.31 -3.33
CA MET A 60 18.77 4.47 -2.54
C MET A 60 17.49 5.20 -2.18
N GLY A 61 17.57 6.48 -1.84
CA GLY A 61 16.40 7.32 -1.59
C GLY A 61 15.45 7.39 -2.79
N ILE A 62 15.97 7.51 -4.02
CA ILE A 62 15.17 7.46 -5.25
C ILE A 62 14.49 6.09 -5.40
N ILE A 63 15.21 5.00 -5.17
CA ILE A 63 14.64 3.65 -5.24
C ILE A 63 13.54 3.50 -4.17
N TRP A 64 13.81 3.92 -2.94
CA TRP A 64 12.88 3.82 -1.82
C TRP A 64 11.61 4.65 -2.02
N SER A 65 11.72 5.85 -2.59
CA SER A 65 10.57 6.70 -2.89
C SER A 65 9.70 6.14 -4.02
N VAL A 66 10.30 5.58 -5.08
CA VAL A 66 9.58 5.00 -6.22
C VAL A 66 8.87 3.71 -5.83
N TYR A 67 9.58 2.80 -5.14
CA TYR A 67 9.05 1.49 -4.78
C TYR A 67 8.26 1.48 -3.47
N GLY A 68 8.31 2.54 -2.65
CA GLY A 68 7.69 2.55 -1.32
C GLY A 68 8.30 1.52 -0.37
N ILE A 69 9.62 1.31 -0.46
CA ILE A 69 10.41 0.42 0.40
C ILE A 69 11.40 1.22 1.24
N GLY A 70 11.98 0.62 2.29
CA GLY A 70 12.96 1.31 3.14
C GLY A 70 12.32 2.18 4.22
N TYR A 71 12.66 3.47 4.25
CA TYR A 71 12.17 4.43 5.24
C TYR A 71 10.75 4.92 4.93
N LYS A 72 9.76 4.10 5.31
CA LYS A 72 8.35 4.33 4.98
C LYS A 72 7.66 5.19 6.02
N GLY A 73 6.70 5.99 5.55
CA GLY A 73 5.68 6.62 6.39
C GLY A 73 4.51 5.68 6.66
N PRO A 74 3.41 6.20 7.23
CA PRO A 74 2.21 5.40 7.50
C PRO A 74 1.66 4.80 6.19
N ALA A 75 1.34 3.52 6.24
CA ALA A 75 0.76 2.79 5.12
C ALA A 75 -0.69 3.24 4.87
N PRO A 76 -1.17 3.15 3.62
CA PRO A 76 -2.56 3.45 3.33
C PRO A 76 -3.49 2.45 4.05
N THR A 77 -4.57 2.95 4.62
CA THR A 77 -5.58 2.16 5.35
C THR A 77 -6.98 2.59 4.93
N TRP A 78 -7.95 1.68 4.97
CA TRP A 78 -9.35 2.06 4.81
C TRP A 78 -9.87 2.67 6.10
N LYS A 79 -10.68 3.71 5.99
CA LYS A 79 -11.33 4.39 7.11
C LYS A 79 -12.83 4.45 6.84
N LEU A 80 -13.62 4.17 7.87
CA LEU A 80 -15.06 4.38 7.82
C LEU A 80 -15.35 5.87 7.66
N VAL A 81 -16.09 6.23 6.63
CA VAL A 81 -16.63 7.58 6.43
C VAL A 81 -18.05 7.65 6.95
N GLU A 82 -18.88 6.71 6.53
CA GLU A 82 -20.31 6.73 6.81
C GLU A 82 -20.93 5.34 6.64
N THR A 83 -21.89 5.01 7.49
CA THR A 83 -22.81 3.89 7.30
C THR A 83 -24.19 4.44 6.96
N VAL A 84 -24.76 4.00 5.82
CA VAL A 84 -26.09 4.38 5.35
C VAL A 84 -27.03 3.18 5.47
N SER A 85 -28.18 3.37 6.11
CA SER A 85 -29.26 2.37 6.15
C SER A 85 -30.31 2.71 5.11
N GLY A 86 -30.52 1.84 4.12
CA GLY A 86 -31.51 2.06 3.05
C GLY A 86 -30.94 2.74 1.80
N PRO A 87 -31.70 3.61 1.10
CA PRO A 87 -31.30 4.15 -0.20
C PRO A 87 -29.99 4.94 -0.14
N PRO A 88 -29.01 4.66 -1.04
CA PRO A 88 -27.74 5.38 -1.10
C PRO A 88 -27.90 6.89 -1.36
N ALA A 89 -29.03 7.33 -1.93
CA ALA A 89 -29.38 8.74 -2.09
C ALA A 89 -29.47 9.54 -0.77
N ALA A 90 -29.55 8.86 0.38
CA ALA A 90 -29.50 9.51 1.69
C ALA A 90 -28.07 9.70 2.22
N ALA A 91 -27.05 9.26 1.48
CA ALA A 91 -25.64 9.41 1.88
C ALA A 91 -25.24 10.88 1.96
N ARG A 92 -24.42 11.24 2.95
CA ARG A 92 -23.80 12.57 3.02
C ARG A 92 -22.61 12.70 2.07
N THR A 93 -22.12 11.57 1.57
CA THR A 93 -21.01 11.51 0.61
C THR A 93 -21.56 11.57 -0.82
N PRO A 94 -21.29 12.64 -1.61
CA PRO A 94 -21.90 12.82 -2.93
C PRO A 94 -21.64 11.68 -3.91
N VAL A 95 -20.49 11.02 -3.79
CA VAL A 95 -20.11 9.89 -4.64
C VAL A 95 -20.96 8.64 -4.34
N ALA A 96 -21.43 8.48 -3.11
CA ALA A 96 -22.24 7.35 -2.69
C ALA A 96 -23.73 7.48 -3.07
N GLU A 97 -24.20 8.69 -3.36
CA GLU A 97 -25.58 8.93 -3.82
C GLU A 97 -25.92 8.18 -5.12
N SER A 98 -24.92 7.94 -5.97
CA SER A 98 -25.09 7.28 -7.26
C SER A 98 -24.96 5.75 -7.20
N LEU A 99 -24.84 5.16 -6.02
CA LEU A 99 -24.67 3.71 -5.88
C LEU A 99 -26.03 3.01 -6.04
N SER A 100 -26.06 1.95 -6.85
CA SER A 100 -27.25 1.11 -7.02
C SER A 100 -27.44 0.16 -5.83
N LEU A 101 -28.69 -0.09 -5.45
CA LEU A 101 -29.01 -1.09 -4.43
C LEU A 101 -28.92 -2.51 -5.02
N PRO A 102 -28.75 -3.55 -4.18
CA PRO A 102 -28.76 -4.94 -4.63
C PRO A 102 -30.00 -5.31 -5.46
N ASP A 103 -31.17 -4.75 -5.12
CA ASP A 103 -32.44 -5.03 -5.80
C ASP A 103 -32.50 -4.46 -7.24
N ASP A 104 -31.69 -3.44 -7.53
CA ASP A 104 -31.58 -2.84 -8.86
C ASP A 104 -30.56 -3.59 -9.75
N LEU A 105 -29.78 -4.49 -9.17
CA LEU A 105 -28.75 -5.26 -9.86
C LEU A 105 -29.30 -6.61 -10.35
N PRO A 106 -28.65 -7.24 -11.36
CA PRO A 106 -29.04 -8.57 -11.81
C PRO A 106 -29.00 -9.58 -10.65
N ASP A 107 -30.08 -10.33 -10.48
CA ASP A 107 -30.16 -11.36 -9.43
C ASP A 107 -29.10 -12.44 -9.68
N PRO A 108 -28.17 -12.68 -8.74
CA PRO A 108 -27.13 -13.70 -8.87
C PRO A 108 -27.67 -15.09 -9.18
N LEU A 109 -28.85 -15.45 -8.67
CA LEU A 109 -29.41 -16.79 -8.87
C LEU A 109 -29.89 -16.97 -10.32
N VAL A 110 -30.51 -15.94 -10.90
CA VAL A 110 -30.98 -15.97 -12.29
C VAL A 110 -29.79 -16.02 -13.24
N GLU A 111 -28.73 -15.23 -12.99
CA GLU A 111 -27.54 -15.20 -13.83
C GLU A 111 -26.72 -16.50 -13.73
N ARG A 112 -26.65 -17.12 -12.55
CA ARG A 112 -26.06 -18.46 -12.37
C ARG A 112 -26.78 -19.49 -13.23
N ASP A 113 -28.10 -19.50 -13.20
CA ASP A 113 -28.91 -20.51 -13.90
C ASP A 113 -29.00 -20.25 -15.41
N ALA A 114 -28.79 -19.00 -15.85
CA ALA A 114 -28.76 -18.61 -17.25
C ALA A 114 -27.54 -19.16 -18.01
N SER A 115 -26.41 -19.37 -17.34
CA SER A 115 -25.18 -19.84 -17.99
C SER A 115 -24.74 -21.22 -17.48
N LYS A 116 -24.46 -22.13 -18.41
CA LYS A 116 -24.01 -23.49 -18.07
C LYS A 116 -22.68 -23.51 -17.31
N GLN A 117 -21.83 -22.50 -17.55
CA GLN A 117 -20.51 -22.38 -16.92
C GLN A 117 -20.62 -21.95 -15.45
N LEU A 118 -21.51 -20.99 -15.13
CA LEU A 118 -21.73 -20.56 -13.75
C LEU A 118 -22.49 -21.62 -12.95
N ALA A 119 -23.44 -22.33 -13.57
CA ALA A 119 -24.16 -23.43 -12.92
C ALA A 119 -23.25 -24.66 -12.62
N GLU A 120 -22.21 -24.90 -13.43
CA GLU A 120 -21.21 -25.95 -13.14
C GLU A 120 -20.26 -25.52 -12.01
N ALA A 121 -19.85 -24.25 -11.99
CA ALA A 121 -18.98 -23.72 -10.93
C ALA A 121 -19.71 -23.57 -9.59
N TYR A 122 -21.00 -23.23 -9.61
CA TYR A 122 -21.85 -23.07 -8.44
C TYR A 122 -23.10 -23.95 -8.56
N PRO A 123 -23.04 -25.22 -8.11
CA PRO A 123 -24.18 -26.12 -8.13
C PRO A 123 -25.35 -25.57 -7.30
N PRO A 124 -26.61 -25.84 -7.69
CA PRO A 124 -27.80 -25.35 -6.97
C PRO A 124 -27.97 -25.93 -5.56
N GLU A 125 -27.30 -27.04 -5.24
CA GLU A 125 -27.27 -27.63 -3.89
C GLU A 125 -26.20 -27.01 -2.97
N GLY A 126 -25.40 -26.07 -3.49
CA GLY A 126 -24.30 -25.42 -2.77
C GLY A 126 -24.65 -24.07 -2.14
N LYS A 127 -23.60 -23.30 -1.80
CA LYS A 127 -23.74 -21.91 -1.34
C LYS A 127 -24.28 -21.05 -2.48
N ASN A 128 -25.29 -20.23 -2.20
CA ASN A 128 -25.76 -19.21 -3.15
C ASN A 128 -24.60 -18.24 -3.46
N PRO A 129 -24.21 -18.09 -4.75
CA PRO A 129 -23.15 -17.17 -5.14
C PRO A 129 -23.62 -15.72 -4.99
N THR A 130 -22.70 -14.82 -4.65
CA THR A 130 -22.92 -13.37 -4.76
C THR A 130 -22.60 -12.90 -6.18
N LEU A 131 -23.01 -11.68 -6.56
CA LEU A 131 -22.68 -11.14 -7.88
C LEU A 131 -21.16 -11.01 -8.06
N GLY A 132 -20.44 -10.62 -7.00
CA GLY A 132 -18.97 -10.63 -6.99
C GLY A 132 -18.31 -11.99 -7.25
N ASP A 133 -18.95 -13.10 -6.89
CA ASP A 133 -18.48 -14.46 -7.19
C ASP A 133 -18.67 -14.78 -8.70
N LEU A 134 -19.84 -14.42 -9.26
CA LEU A 134 -20.16 -14.67 -10.67
C LEU A 134 -19.31 -13.80 -11.62
N VAL A 135 -19.10 -12.55 -11.25
CA VAL A 135 -18.27 -11.58 -11.98
C VAL A 135 -16.79 -12.00 -12.08
N THR A 136 -16.33 -12.85 -11.15
CA THR A 136 -14.97 -13.44 -11.22
C THR A 136 -14.84 -14.42 -12.39
N LEU A 137 -15.94 -15.07 -12.79
CA LEU A 137 -15.96 -16.09 -13.83
C LEU A 137 -16.42 -15.54 -15.19
N ASP A 138 -17.32 -14.56 -15.21
CA ASP A 138 -17.85 -13.95 -16.43
C ASP A 138 -17.46 -12.47 -16.57
N ALA A 139 -16.56 -12.20 -17.51
CA ALA A 139 -16.13 -10.85 -17.86
C ALA A 139 -17.22 -10.02 -18.54
N GLY A 140 -18.18 -10.64 -19.24
CA GLY A 140 -19.29 -9.96 -19.89
C GLY A 140 -20.32 -9.47 -18.87
N LEU A 141 -20.69 -10.31 -17.91
CA LEU A 141 -21.52 -9.91 -16.76
C LEU A 141 -20.86 -8.76 -15.98
N ARG A 142 -19.53 -8.83 -15.77
CA ARG A 142 -18.77 -7.74 -15.14
C ARG A 142 -18.94 -6.41 -15.86
N GLU A 143 -18.85 -6.40 -17.18
CA GLU A 143 -18.97 -5.17 -17.97
C GLU A 143 -20.39 -4.62 -17.92
N GLY A 144 -21.41 -5.46 -18.08
CA GLY A 144 -22.82 -5.05 -17.98
C GLY A 144 -23.18 -4.47 -16.60
N VAL A 145 -22.71 -5.10 -15.52
CA VAL A 145 -22.92 -4.59 -14.16
C VAL A 145 -22.19 -3.26 -13.97
N ASN A 146 -20.93 -3.14 -14.42
CA ASN A 146 -20.17 -1.89 -14.31
C ASN A 146 -20.80 -0.74 -15.11
N ASP A 147 -21.38 -1.01 -16.28
CA ASP A 147 -22.10 0.00 -17.06
C ASP A 147 -23.36 0.48 -16.33
N GLN A 148 -24.03 -0.42 -15.61
CA GLN A 148 -25.23 -0.10 -14.82
C GLN A 148 -24.92 0.70 -13.55
N VAL A 149 -23.81 0.39 -12.85
CA VAL A 149 -23.41 1.08 -11.62
C VAL A 149 -22.61 2.38 -11.86
N GLY A 150 -22.38 2.75 -13.12
CA GLY A 150 -21.83 4.04 -13.53
C GLY A 150 -20.38 4.28 -13.06
N PRO A 151 -20.11 5.24 -12.15
CA PRO A 151 -18.75 5.52 -11.68
C PRO A 151 -18.20 4.42 -10.75
N TRP A 152 -19.07 3.55 -10.24
CA TRP A 152 -18.70 2.44 -9.37
C TRP A 152 -18.28 1.23 -10.20
N LYS A 153 -17.40 0.41 -9.64
CA LYS A 153 -17.01 -0.87 -10.20
C LYS A 153 -17.21 -1.95 -9.18
N ILE A 154 -17.88 -3.03 -9.57
CA ILE A 154 -18.06 -4.19 -8.70
C ILE A 154 -16.71 -4.87 -8.44
N LEU A 155 -16.47 -5.25 -7.19
CA LEU A 155 -15.29 -5.97 -6.77
C LEU A 155 -15.58 -7.48 -6.78
N GLU A 156 -14.70 -8.21 -7.45
CA GLU A 156 -14.64 -9.67 -7.37
C GLU A 156 -14.35 -10.12 -5.93
N THR A 157 -14.89 -11.27 -5.51
CA THR A 157 -14.61 -11.81 -4.17
C THR A 157 -13.14 -12.19 -3.98
N SER A 158 -12.46 -12.54 -5.07
CA SER A 158 -11.02 -12.81 -5.09
C SER A 158 -10.15 -11.55 -5.07
N ASN A 159 -10.74 -10.35 -5.22
CA ASN A 159 -9.99 -9.10 -5.27
C ASN A 159 -9.39 -8.78 -3.89
N LYS A 160 -8.14 -8.31 -3.90
CA LYS A 160 -7.43 -7.87 -2.70
C LYS A 160 -8.23 -6.85 -1.86
N TYR A 161 -8.92 -5.91 -2.51
CA TYR A 161 -9.65 -4.87 -1.79
C TYR A 161 -10.89 -5.39 -1.06
N THR A 162 -11.51 -6.47 -1.53
CA THR A 162 -12.68 -7.08 -0.90
C THR A 162 -12.33 -7.58 0.50
N GLY A 163 -11.27 -8.37 0.65
CA GLY A 163 -10.84 -8.85 1.98
C GLY A 163 -10.38 -7.74 2.93
N GLU A 164 -9.66 -6.72 2.41
CA GLU A 164 -9.23 -5.58 3.24
C GLU A 164 -10.41 -4.75 3.74
N THR A 165 -11.39 -4.46 2.88
CA THR A 165 -12.56 -3.63 3.21
C THR A 165 -13.50 -4.36 4.17
N GLN A 166 -13.79 -5.65 3.95
CA GLN A 166 -14.61 -6.47 4.84
C GLN A 166 -14.05 -6.52 6.27
N SER A 167 -12.73 -6.59 6.42
CA SER A 167 -12.09 -6.59 7.73
C SER A 167 -12.32 -5.27 8.48
N VAL A 168 -12.20 -4.14 7.78
CA VAL A 168 -12.45 -2.80 8.37
C VAL A 168 -13.93 -2.59 8.65
N VAL A 169 -14.83 -3.10 7.81
CA VAL A 169 -16.28 -3.08 8.06
C VAL A 169 -16.62 -3.87 9.32
N ALA A 170 -16.06 -5.06 9.50
CA ALA A 170 -16.30 -5.88 10.69
C ALA A 170 -15.84 -5.19 11.98
N GLU A 171 -14.70 -4.53 11.95
CA GLU A 171 -14.22 -3.71 13.07
C GLU A 171 -15.16 -2.51 13.32
N ALA A 172 -15.56 -1.81 12.26
CA ALA A 172 -16.35 -0.60 12.36
C ALA A 172 -17.80 -0.83 12.81
N LEU A 173 -18.40 -1.97 12.44
CA LEU A 173 -19.77 -2.32 12.81
C LEU A 173 -19.88 -3.14 14.09
N GLY A 174 -18.75 -3.68 14.56
CA GLY A 174 -18.68 -4.50 15.77
C GLY A 174 -18.88 -3.70 17.06
N PRO A 175 -18.77 -4.37 18.22
CA PRO A 175 -19.05 -3.79 19.53
C PRO A 175 -18.17 -2.58 19.90
N GLU A 176 -16.96 -2.51 19.34
CA GLU A 176 -16.01 -1.41 19.59
C GLU A 176 -16.22 -0.20 18.65
N GLY A 177 -17.05 -0.35 17.61
CA GLY A 177 -17.37 0.69 16.64
C GLY A 177 -18.80 1.25 16.80
N GLU A 178 -19.61 1.16 15.75
CA GLU A 178 -21.01 1.61 15.75
C GLU A 178 -21.95 0.65 16.50
N ALA A 179 -21.48 -0.53 16.91
CA ALA A 179 -22.23 -1.54 17.66
C ALA A 179 -23.57 -1.93 16.99
N LEU A 180 -23.61 -1.92 15.66
CA LEU A 180 -24.78 -2.33 14.86
C LEU A 180 -24.98 -3.85 14.88
N PHE A 181 -23.89 -4.61 15.01
CA PHE A 181 -23.92 -6.07 15.10
C PHE A 181 -23.06 -6.55 16.27
N ALA A 182 -23.49 -7.63 16.93
CA ALA A 182 -22.77 -8.19 18.07
C ALA A 182 -21.56 -9.02 17.60
N SER A 183 -21.70 -9.66 16.43
CA SER A 183 -20.69 -10.53 15.82
C SER A 183 -20.67 -10.38 14.30
N ALA A 184 -19.52 -10.68 13.69
CA ALA A 184 -19.35 -10.76 12.23
C ALA A 184 -20.15 -11.90 11.57
N THR A 185 -20.82 -12.74 12.37
CA THR A 185 -21.74 -13.79 11.92
C THR A 185 -23.17 -13.30 11.72
N ASP A 186 -23.51 -12.12 12.25
CA ASP A 186 -24.89 -11.62 12.31
C ASP A 186 -25.29 -10.91 11.01
N TYR A 187 -24.34 -10.69 10.10
CA TYR A 187 -24.54 -10.08 8.80
C TYR A 187 -23.74 -10.82 7.71
N MET A 188 -24.21 -10.68 6.48
CA MET A 188 -23.57 -11.19 5.28
C MET A 188 -23.23 -10.02 4.37
N VAL A 189 -22.01 -10.02 3.84
CA VAL A 189 -21.58 -9.08 2.81
C VAL A 189 -22.15 -9.56 1.48
N ILE A 190 -22.95 -8.72 0.82
CA ILE A 190 -23.57 -9.03 -0.46
C ILE A 190 -22.58 -8.64 -1.55
N GLU A 191 -22.40 -7.33 -1.71
CA GLU A 191 -21.56 -6.77 -2.76
C GLU A 191 -20.57 -5.76 -2.20
N SER A 192 -19.47 -5.61 -2.91
CA SER A 192 -18.45 -4.61 -2.64
C SER A 192 -18.15 -3.87 -3.92
N PHE A 193 -18.14 -2.54 -3.86
CA PHE A 193 -17.88 -1.66 -4.99
C PHE A 193 -16.67 -0.78 -4.69
N VAL A 194 -15.99 -0.34 -5.73
CA VAL A 194 -14.90 0.63 -5.65
C VAL A 194 -15.09 1.72 -6.68
N THR A 195 -14.72 2.96 -6.33
CA THR A 195 -14.72 4.09 -7.26
C THR A 195 -13.52 5.01 -7.00
N GLY A 196 -13.11 5.73 -8.04
CA GLY A 196 -11.96 6.63 -8.02
C GLY A 196 -10.59 5.92 -8.02
N GLY A 197 -9.58 6.61 -7.46
CA GLY A 197 -8.21 6.12 -7.38
C GLY A 197 -7.37 6.27 -8.66
N LYS A 198 -6.21 5.61 -8.68
CA LYS A 198 -5.24 5.71 -9.78
C LYS A 198 -5.68 4.90 -10.99
N THR A 199 -5.63 5.52 -12.18
CA THR A 199 -5.85 4.84 -13.45
C THR A 199 -4.91 3.64 -13.56
N GLY A 200 -5.48 2.45 -13.78
CA GLY A 200 -4.71 1.21 -13.90
C GLY A 200 -3.67 1.27 -15.01
N ARG A 201 -2.59 0.50 -14.84
CA ARG A 201 -1.52 0.41 -15.84
C ARG A 201 -2.05 -0.14 -17.17
N THR A 202 -1.88 0.62 -18.25
CA THR A 202 -2.35 0.26 -19.61
C THR A 202 -1.34 -0.57 -20.41
N ASP A 203 -0.04 -0.48 -20.11
CA ASP A 203 1.02 -1.24 -20.80
C ASP A 203 1.70 -2.25 -19.86
N ASN A 204 1.72 -3.53 -20.26
CA ASN A 204 2.29 -4.63 -19.49
C ASN A 204 3.75 -4.98 -19.85
N SER A 205 4.36 -4.31 -20.85
CA SER A 205 5.77 -4.46 -21.23
C SER A 205 6.74 -4.08 -20.10
N MET A 206 7.93 -4.68 -20.03
CA MET A 206 8.92 -4.41 -18.95
C MET A 206 9.21 -2.91 -18.79
N VAL A 207 9.36 -2.20 -19.90
CA VAL A 207 9.61 -0.75 -19.92
C VAL A 207 8.35 0.01 -19.50
N GLY A 208 7.16 -0.40 -19.96
CA GLY A 208 5.88 0.15 -19.53
C GLY A 208 5.65 0.02 -18.02
N ARG A 209 6.04 -1.10 -17.40
CA ARG A 209 5.94 -1.30 -15.94
C ARG A 209 6.80 -0.31 -15.17
N VAL A 210 8.03 -0.11 -15.62
CA VAL A 210 8.96 0.83 -14.99
C VAL A 210 8.45 2.25 -15.21
N LYS A 211 8.13 2.63 -16.45
CA LYS A 211 7.59 3.95 -16.78
C LYS A 211 6.36 4.28 -15.92
N TYR A 212 5.38 3.39 -15.87
CA TYR A 212 4.19 3.56 -15.04
C TYR A 212 4.55 3.72 -13.55
N LYS A 213 5.46 2.90 -13.01
CA LYS A 213 5.89 3.05 -11.62
C LYS A 213 6.50 4.42 -11.32
N PHE A 214 7.30 4.96 -12.24
CA PHE A 214 7.90 6.28 -12.08
C PHE A 214 6.90 7.41 -12.30
N THR A 215 6.06 7.35 -13.33
CA THR A 215 5.06 8.39 -13.61
C THR A 215 3.99 8.43 -12.52
N SER A 216 3.46 7.28 -12.12
CA SER A 216 2.49 7.20 -11.03
C SER A 216 3.11 7.50 -9.66
N ALA A 217 4.45 7.47 -9.53
CA ALA A 217 5.12 7.95 -8.32
C ALA A 217 5.19 9.47 -8.22
N LEU A 218 5.22 10.15 -9.37
CA LEU A 218 5.25 11.61 -9.47
C LEU A 218 3.84 12.23 -9.49
N GLU A 219 2.81 11.42 -9.69
CA GLU A 219 1.41 11.82 -9.62
C GLU A 219 0.95 11.94 -8.16
N PHE A 220 1.15 13.14 -7.62
CA PHE A 220 0.81 13.52 -6.24
C PHE A 220 -0.70 13.69 -6.05
N ASP A 221 -1.40 14.25 -7.02
CA ASP A 221 -2.84 14.53 -6.95
C ASP A 221 -3.63 13.46 -7.71
N ASN A 222 -4.59 12.82 -7.05
CA ASN A 222 -5.47 11.84 -7.67
C ASN A 222 -6.80 11.84 -6.93
N GLU A 223 -7.85 11.46 -7.64
CA GLU A 223 -9.18 11.36 -7.06
C GLU A 223 -9.20 10.36 -5.88
N PRO A 224 -9.87 10.71 -4.76
CA PRO A 224 -9.99 9.83 -3.61
C PRO A 224 -10.55 8.46 -4.01
N LEU A 225 -10.05 7.40 -3.37
CA LEU A 225 -10.50 6.04 -3.63
C LEU A 225 -11.53 5.69 -2.55
N TYR A 226 -12.78 5.49 -2.97
CA TYR A 226 -13.86 5.05 -2.09
C TYR A 226 -14.18 3.58 -2.35
N ALA A 227 -14.57 2.87 -1.31
CA ALA A 227 -15.18 1.56 -1.39
C ALA A 227 -16.53 1.58 -0.70
N ALA A 228 -17.53 0.93 -1.29
CA ALA A 228 -18.84 0.75 -0.68
C ALA A 228 -19.06 -0.74 -0.47
N VAL A 229 -19.32 -1.14 0.77
CA VAL A 229 -19.61 -2.53 1.13
C VAL A 229 -21.07 -2.61 1.56
N GLN A 230 -21.87 -3.35 0.79
CA GLN A 230 -23.27 -3.57 1.09
C GLN A 230 -23.43 -4.85 1.92
N ILE A 231 -24.12 -4.73 3.04
CA ILE A 231 -24.37 -5.83 3.96
C ILE A 231 -25.86 -5.93 4.28
N GLN A 232 -26.31 -7.15 4.53
CA GLN A 232 -27.64 -7.43 5.09
C GLN A 232 -27.49 -8.31 6.33
N PRO A 233 -28.36 -8.14 7.34
CA PRO A 233 -28.39 -9.04 8.48
C PRO A 233 -28.78 -10.46 8.06
N VAL A 234 -28.20 -11.44 8.73
CA VAL A 234 -28.46 -12.86 8.52
C VAL A 234 -29.68 -13.28 9.36
N ILE A 235 -30.53 -14.14 8.81
CA ILE A 235 -31.61 -14.76 9.59
C ILE A 235 -30.96 -15.63 10.67
N PRO A 236 -31.26 -15.43 11.97
CA PRO A 236 -30.69 -16.26 13.04
C PRO A 236 -31.01 -17.74 12.81
N GLN A 237 -29.98 -18.54 12.52
CA GLN A 237 -30.12 -19.99 12.37
C GLN A 237 -29.54 -20.67 13.60
N GLU A 238 -30.35 -21.48 14.28
CA GLU A 238 -29.89 -22.19 15.47
C GLU A 238 -28.82 -23.23 15.10
N THR A 239 -27.62 -23.04 15.63
CA THR A 239 -26.53 -24.02 15.52
C THR A 239 -26.81 -25.18 16.48
N ARG A 240 -27.06 -26.37 15.93
CA ARG A 240 -27.13 -27.59 16.73
C ARG A 240 -25.73 -28.04 17.10
N ASP A 241 -25.52 -28.31 18.38
CA ASP A 241 -24.23 -28.72 18.94
C ASP A 241 -23.70 -29.98 18.21
N GLY A 242 -22.51 -29.89 17.62
CA GLY A 242 -21.87 -30.98 16.86
C GLY A 242 -22.20 -31.07 15.36
N GLN A 243 -23.01 -30.18 14.79
CA GLN A 243 -23.19 -30.06 13.33
C GLN A 243 -22.38 -28.90 12.76
N ALA A 244 -22.04 -28.98 11.46
CA ALA A 244 -21.44 -27.84 10.77
C ALA A 244 -22.41 -26.64 10.85
N PRO A 245 -21.94 -25.42 11.17
CA PRO A 245 -22.78 -24.23 11.16
C PRO A 245 -23.53 -24.14 9.84
N PRO A 246 -24.85 -23.94 9.86
CA PRO A 246 -25.61 -23.85 8.63
C PRO A 246 -25.18 -22.60 7.86
N LEU A 247 -25.27 -22.65 6.54
CA LEU A 247 -24.81 -21.56 5.69
C LEU A 247 -25.63 -20.30 5.98
N PRO A 248 -24.98 -19.15 6.26
CA PRO A 248 -25.68 -17.88 6.46
C PRO A 248 -26.56 -17.55 5.26
N VAL A 249 -27.83 -17.21 5.52
CA VAL A 249 -28.78 -16.73 4.52
C VAL A 249 -29.16 -15.31 4.89
N ALA A 250 -28.92 -14.37 3.99
CA ALA A 250 -29.32 -12.97 4.18
C ALA A 250 -30.83 -12.86 4.31
N ASN A 251 -31.29 -11.97 5.20
CA ASN A 251 -32.69 -11.68 5.37
C ASN A 251 -33.17 -10.67 4.30
N PRO A 252 -34.00 -11.08 3.32
CA PRO A 252 -34.46 -10.18 2.27
C PRO A 252 -35.41 -9.07 2.76
N ASP A 253 -36.03 -9.23 3.94
CA ASP A 253 -36.94 -8.24 4.52
C ASP A 253 -36.24 -7.15 5.33
N ALA A 254 -34.93 -7.30 5.57
CA ALA A 254 -34.17 -6.37 6.39
C ALA A 254 -33.48 -5.29 5.54
N ALA A 255 -33.27 -4.11 6.14
CA ALA A 255 -32.62 -3.01 5.45
C ALA A 255 -31.18 -3.37 5.05
N VAL A 256 -30.81 -2.99 3.81
CA VAL A 256 -29.42 -3.02 3.34
C VAL A 256 -28.66 -1.88 3.99
N TYR A 257 -27.56 -2.21 4.64
CA TYR A 257 -26.61 -1.21 5.13
C TYR A 257 -25.48 -1.07 4.11
N THR A 258 -25.25 0.15 3.64
CA THR A 258 -24.13 0.49 2.78
C THR A 258 -23.06 1.19 3.63
N VAL A 259 -21.93 0.51 3.81
CA VAL A 259 -20.78 1.04 4.54
C VAL A 259 -19.81 1.67 3.56
N ILE A 260 -19.63 2.97 3.65
CA ILE A 260 -18.76 3.77 2.79
C ILE A 260 -17.41 3.94 3.48
N LEU A 261 -16.37 3.47 2.81
CA LEU A 261 -14.99 3.56 3.24
C LEU A 261 -14.22 4.49 2.32
N GLU A 262 -13.38 5.35 2.89
CA GLU A 262 -12.38 6.10 2.15
C GLU A 262 -11.00 5.48 2.38
N ARG A 263 -10.20 5.38 1.31
CA ARG A 263 -8.82 4.96 1.42
C ARG A 263 -7.96 6.15 1.84
N ASP A 264 -7.66 6.25 3.12
CA ASP A 264 -6.58 7.12 3.59
C ASP A 264 -5.27 6.64 2.94
N ARG A 265 -4.68 7.48 2.09
CA ARG A 265 -3.48 7.14 1.33
C ARG A 265 -2.22 7.21 2.18
N GLY A 266 -2.31 7.85 3.36
CA GLY A 266 -1.19 8.11 4.24
C GLY A 266 -0.06 8.87 3.57
N ALA A 267 1.06 8.97 4.28
CA ALA A 267 2.29 9.61 3.81
C ALA A 267 3.40 8.58 3.55
N LEU A 268 3.05 7.43 2.95
CA LEU A 268 3.93 6.26 2.81
C LEU A 268 5.33 6.60 2.25
N ARG A 269 5.41 7.53 1.31
CA ARG A 269 6.65 7.89 0.60
C ARG A 269 7.30 9.18 1.08
N LEU A 270 6.62 9.96 1.93
CA LEU A 270 7.07 11.27 2.36
C LEU A 270 8.42 11.21 3.10
N PRO A 271 8.66 10.26 4.03
CA PRO A 271 9.95 10.17 4.70
C PRO A 271 11.08 9.79 3.73
N SER A 272 10.86 8.83 2.82
CA SER A 272 11.81 8.49 1.76
C SER A 272 12.15 9.68 0.87
N ILE A 273 11.15 10.47 0.43
CA ILE A 273 11.39 11.65 -0.42
C ILE A 273 12.22 12.70 0.33
N SER A 274 11.88 12.96 1.59
CA SER A 274 12.59 13.92 2.44
C SER A 274 14.06 13.50 2.62
N PHE A 275 14.30 12.21 2.86
CA PHE A 275 15.63 11.64 2.96
C PHE A 275 16.43 11.75 1.65
N THR A 276 15.78 11.54 0.51
CA THR A 276 16.39 11.72 -0.82
C THR A 276 16.80 13.16 -1.05
N ILE A 277 15.93 14.12 -0.76
CA ILE A 277 16.23 15.55 -0.93
C ILE A 277 17.42 15.94 -0.05
N PHE A 278 17.38 15.57 1.23
CA PHE A 278 18.47 15.84 2.16
C PHE A 278 19.79 15.23 1.68
N SER A 279 19.78 13.94 1.33
CA SER A 279 20.99 13.24 0.88
C SER A 279 21.53 13.81 -0.44
N GLY A 280 20.65 14.19 -1.36
CA GLY A 280 21.00 14.83 -2.62
C GLY A 280 21.64 16.20 -2.42
N LEU A 281 21.14 17.01 -1.47
CA LEU A 281 21.73 18.29 -1.12
C LEU A 281 23.14 18.12 -0.55
N VAL A 282 23.33 17.21 0.41
CA VAL A 282 24.65 16.96 0.99
C VAL A 282 25.62 16.44 -0.08
N PHE A 283 25.18 15.49 -0.92
CA PHE A 283 25.98 14.97 -2.03
C PHE A 283 26.39 16.08 -3.01
N ALA A 284 25.46 16.95 -3.41
CA ALA A 284 25.74 18.05 -4.33
C ALA A 284 26.76 19.03 -3.75
N VAL A 285 26.66 19.36 -2.45
CA VAL A 285 27.61 20.24 -1.76
C VAL A 285 28.99 19.60 -1.73
N THR A 286 29.12 18.34 -1.29
CA THR A 286 30.44 17.70 -1.15
C THR A 286 31.08 17.37 -2.49
N ALA A 287 30.29 16.98 -3.50
CA ALA A 287 30.76 16.79 -4.88
C ALA A 287 31.27 18.11 -5.48
N ASN A 288 30.57 19.23 -5.25
CA ASN A 288 31.02 20.54 -5.68
C ASN A 288 32.31 20.98 -4.96
N MET A 289 32.48 20.65 -3.68
CA MET A 289 33.73 20.91 -2.96
C MET A 289 34.91 20.14 -3.58
N LEU A 290 34.72 18.86 -3.93
CA LEU A 290 35.73 18.05 -4.63
C LEU A 290 36.05 18.63 -6.01
N HIS A 291 35.03 19.00 -6.78
CA HIS A 291 35.21 19.59 -8.11
C HIS A 291 36.00 20.90 -8.07
N ARG A 292 35.68 21.78 -7.12
CA ARG A 292 36.44 23.04 -6.92
C ARG A 292 37.89 22.77 -6.55
N ARG A 293 38.14 21.77 -5.71
CA ARG A 293 39.48 21.38 -5.33
C ARG A 293 40.28 20.86 -6.54
N ASP A 294 39.70 20.00 -7.35
CA ASP A 294 40.38 19.42 -8.52
C ASP A 294 40.78 20.51 -9.52
N LYS A 295 39.93 21.52 -9.72
CA LYS A 295 40.28 22.71 -10.50
C LYS A 295 41.50 23.45 -9.94
N LEU A 296 41.54 23.67 -8.62
CA LEU A 296 42.67 24.35 -7.97
C LEU A 296 43.97 23.56 -8.13
N VAL A 297 43.94 22.25 -7.86
CA VAL A 297 45.12 21.38 -8.04
C VAL A 297 45.61 21.40 -9.48
N THR A 298 44.69 21.37 -10.45
CA THR A 298 45.03 21.44 -11.88
C THR A 298 45.69 22.77 -12.23
N SER A 299 45.15 23.91 -11.76
CA SER A 299 45.76 25.23 -11.96
C SER A 299 47.16 25.36 -11.33
N GLN A 300 47.36 24.79 -10.14
CA GLN A 300 48.66 24.81 -9.46
C GLN A 300 49.70 23.97 -10.20
N ARG A 301 49.32 22.78 -10.67
CA ARG A 301 50.19 21.92 -11.49
C ARG A 301 50.58 22.61 -12.80
N ALA A 302 49.63 23.28 -13.46
CA ALA A 302 49.90 24.06 -14.66
C ALA A 302 50.85 25.24 -14.40
N ALA A 303 50.66 25.98 -13.31
CA ALA A 303 51.53 27.09 -12.92
C ALA A 303 52.97 26.63 -12.62
N VAL A 304 53.13 25.51 -11.91
CA VAL A 304 54.46 24.92 -11.63
C VAL A 304 55.14 24.43 -12.90
N ALA A 305 54.40 23.77 -13.81
CA ALA A 305 54.94 23.34 -15.10
C ALA A 305 55.39 24.53 -15.96
N GLY A 306 54.65 25.65 -15.92
CA GLY A 306 55.04 26.89 -16.61
C GLY A 306 56.29 27.55 -16.01
N ALA A 307 56.43 27.54 -14.68
CA ALA A 307 57.59 28.12 -13.99
C ALA A 307 58.88 27.28 -14.12
N GLY A 308 58.77 25.98 -14.38
CA GLY A 308 59.92 25.11 -14.66
C GLY A 308 60.40 25.12 -16.11
N ALA A 309 59.65 25.76 -17.01
CA ALA A 309 59.96 25.86 -18.44
C ALA A 309 60.57 27.21 -18.85
N SER A 310 60.73 28.14 -17.89
CA SER A 310 61.40 29.45 -18.02
C SER A 310 62.76 29.42 -17.34
#